data_AF-A0A1F9MC37-F1
#
_entry.id   AF-A0A1F9MC37-F1
#
_cell.length_a   1.000
_cell.length_b   1.000
_cell.length_c   1.000
_cell.angle_alpha   90.00
_cell.angle_beta   90.00
_cell.angle_gamma   90.00
#
_symmetry.space_group_name_H-M   'P 1'
#
loop_
_entity.id
_entity.type
_entity.pdbx_description
1 polymer ?
#
loop_
_entity_poly.entity_id
_entity_poly.type
_entity_poly.pdbx_seq_one_letter_code
_entity_poly.pdbx_strand_id
1 'polypeptide(L)' 'MRSEAQYYEILGLAPGASAEEIKSAYRKLSMQCHPDKVAHLGEEFRQVAEEKMKELNEAYQHLKKT' A
#
# COMPACT_ATOMS: atom_id res chain seq x y z
N MET A 1 -17.50 -1.31 -6.62
CA MET A 1 -16.36 -2.19 -6.93
C MET A 1 -15.17 -1.30 -7.18
N ARG A 2 -14.05 -1.50 -6.47
CA ARG A 2 -12.80 -0.82 -6.80
C ARG A 2 -12.23 -1.44 -8.09
N SER A 3 -11.76 -0.61 -9.01
CA SER A 3 -11.13 -1.08 -10.25
C SER A 3 -9.64 -1.36 -10.05
N GLU A 4 -9.03 -2.20 -10.88
CA GLU A 4 -7.59 -2.48 -10.83
C GLU A 4 -6.74 -1.20 -10.81
N ALA A 5 -7.12 -0.19 -11.60
CA ALA A 5 -6.49 1.13 -11.59
C ALA A 5 -6.43 1.76 -10.19
N GLN A 6 -7.48 1.65 -9.39
CA GLN A 6 -7.49 2.18 -8.02
C GLN A 6 -6.55 1.40 -7.10
N TYR A 7 -6.41 0.08 -7.29
CA TYR A 7 -5.44 -0.71 -6.54
C TYR A 7 -4.00 -0.31 -6.90
N TYR A 8 -3.72 -0.05 -8.18
CA TYR A 8 -2.44 0.53 -8.59
C TYR A 8 -2.20 1.90 -7.95
N GLU A 9 -3.19 2.79 -7.94
CA GLU A 9 -3.08 4.11 -7.29
C GLU A 9 -2.82 4.01 -5.78
N ILE A 10 -3.47 3.07 -5.07
CA ILE A 10 -3.22 2.82 -3.63
C ILE A 10 -1.76 2.42 -3.40
N LEU A 11 -1.20 1.61 -4.30
CA LEU A 11 0.22 1.21 -4.30
C LEU A 11 1.14 2.31 -4.86
N GLY A 12 0.61 3.47 -5.29
CA GLY A 12 1.38 4.53 -5.92
C GLY A 12 2.01 4.12 -7.25
N LEU A 13 1.35 3.23 -7.98
CA LEU A 13 1.76 2.67 -9.26
C LEU A 13 0.84 3.13 -10.38
N ALA A 14 1.35 3.09 -11.61
CA ALA A 14 0.55 3.29 -12.79
C ALA A 14 -0.34 2.07 -13.07
N PRO A 15 -1.55 2.26 -13.62
CA PRO A 15 -2.39 1.15 -14.08
C PRO A 15 -1.65 0.33 -15.13
N GLY A 16 -1.53 -0.98 -14.91
CA GLY A 16 -0.76 -1.89 -15.75
C GLY A 16 0.69 -2.11 -15.31
N ALA A 17 1.06 -1.67 -14.10
CA ALA A 17 2.36 -1.98 -13.52
C ALA A 17 2.58 -3.50 -13.39
N SER A 18 3.82 -3.94 -13.57
CA SER A 18 4.17 -5.37 -13.49
C SER A 18 4.15 -5.88 -12.04
N ALA A 19 4.01 -7.21 -11.87
CA ALA A 19 4.06 -7.85 -10.55
C ALA A 19 5.34 -7.50 -9.74
N GLU A 20 6.46 -7.27 -10.42
CA GLU A 20 7.71 -6.81 -9.79
C GLU A 20 7.60 -5.39 -9.22
N GLU A 21 6.92 -4.49 -9.94
CA GLU A 21 6.65 -3.12 -9.47
C GLU A 21 5.66 -3.14 -8.31
N ILE A 22 4.58 -3.91 -8.42
CA ILE A 22 3.60 -4.14 -7.34
C ILE A 22 4.31 -4.60 -6.06
N LYS A 23 5.19 -5.60 -6.15
CA LYS A 23 5.95 -6.11 -5.01
C LYS A 23 6.93 -5.08 -4.45
N SER A 24 7.62 -4.35 -5.31
CA SER A 24 8.57 -3.30 -4.90
C SER A 24 7.88 -2.12 -4.21
N ALA A 25 6.75 -1.66 -4.76
CA ALA A 25 5.96 -0.57 -4.19
C ALA A 25 5.35 -0.97 -2.85
N TYR A 26 4.75 -2.15 -2.75
CA TYR A 26 4.23 -2.69 -1.50
C TYR A 26 5.32 -2.72 -0.41
N ARG A 27 6.52 -3.19 -0.75
CA ARG A 27 7.64 -3.26 0.19
C ARG A 27 8.08 -1.86 0.65
N LYS A 28 8.18 -0.89 -0.27
CA LYS A 28 8.50 0.51 0.05
C LYS A 28 7.45 1.17 0.93
N LEU A 29 6.17 0.95 0.64
CA LEU A 29 5.06 1.55 1.38
C LEU A 29 4.89 0.93 2.78
N SER A 30 5.11 -0.38 2.90
CA SER A 30 5.11 -1.07 4.19
C SER A 30 6.25 -0.57 5.09
N MET A 31 7.43 -0.25 4.54
CA MET A 31 8.51 0.40 5.29
C MET A 31 8.21 1.86 5.65
N GLN A 32 7.35 2.55 4.88
CA GLN A 32 6.92 3.92 5.20
C GLN A 32 5.85 3.95 6.28
N CYS A 33 4.92 2.99 6.28
CA CYS A 33 3.91 2.81 7.32
C CYS A 33 4.44 2.11 8.57
N HIS A 34 5.76 1.89 8.68
CA HIS A 34 6.35 1.17 9.81
C HIS A 34 6.13 1.96 11.11
N PRO A 35 5.69 1.30 12.21
CA PRO A 35 5.40 1.97 13.48
C PRO A 35 6.57 2.75 14.04
N ASP A 36 7.80 2.37 13.71
CA ASP A 36 9.04 3.09 14.06
C ASP A 36 9.12 4.48 13.40
N LYS A 37 8.68 4.59 12.14
CA LYS A 37 8.63 5.84 11.38
C LYS A 37 7.41 6.72 11.69
N VAL A 38 6.35 6.15 12.27
CA VAL A 38 5.16 6.92 12.64
C VAL A 38 5.03 7.09 14.15
N ALA A 39 5.86 6.42 14.96
CA ALA A 39 5.87 6.54 16.42
C ALA A 39 6.16 7.97 16.88
N HIS A 40 6.92 8.74 16.10
CA HIS A 40 7.25 10.12 16.42
C HIS A 40 6.22 11.13 15.88
N LEU A 41 5.28 10.70 15.02
CA LEU A 41 4.28 11.58 14.40
C LEU A 41 2.96 11.64 15.19
N GLY A 42 2.73 10.74 16.14
CA GLY A 42 1.54 10.70 16.99
C GLY A 42 0.55 9.59 16.63
N GLU A 43 -0.46 9.42 17.48
CA GLU A 43 -1.43 8.32 17.42
C GLU A 43 -2.29 8.35 16.15
N GLU A 44 -2.63 9.55 15.67
CA GLU A 44 -3.36 9.75 14.41
C GLU A 44 -2.60 9.18 13.21
N PHE A 45 -1.28 9.38 13.15
CA PHE A 45 -0.45 8.84 12.08
C PHE A 45 -0.32 7.31 12.15
N ARG A 46 -0.37 6.71 13.36
CA ARG A 46 -0.44 5.26 13.50
C ARG A 46 -1.73 4.70 12.92
N GLN A 47 -2.87 5.33 13.21
CA GLN A 47 -4.16 4.90 12.66
C GLN A 47 -4.17 5.01 11.13
N VAL A 48 -3.72 6.14 10.58
CA VAL A 48 -3.62 6.34 9.13
C VAL A 48 -2.65 5.35 8.48
N ALA A 49 -1.53 5.05 9.13
CA ALA A 49 -0.57 4.05 8.64
C ALA A 49 -1.17 2.64 8.64
N GLU A 50 -1.92 2.28 9.68
CA GLU A 50 -2.60 0.99 9.77
C GLU A 50 -3.68 0.84 8.68
N GLU A 51 -4.53 1.86 8.49
CA GLU A 51 -5.53 1.85 7.42
C GLU A 51 -4.88 1.76 6.03
N LYS A 52 -3.87 2.59 5.74
CA LYS A 52 -3.12 2.52 4.48
C LYS A 52 -2.49 1.15 4.28
N MET A 53 -1.90 0.57 5.32
CA MET A 53 -1.29 -0.74 5.24
C MET A 53 -2.31 -1.84 4.94
N LYS A 54 -3.52 -1.72 5.48
CA LYS A 54 -4.65 -2.59 5.18
C LYS A 54 -5.08 -2.49 3.71
N GLU A 55 -5.22 -1.26 3.20
CA GLU A 55 -5.55 -1.00 1.79
C GLU A 55 -4.47 -1.50 0.84
N LEU A 56 -3.19 -1.28 1.17
CA LEU A 56 -2.05 -1.79 0.40
C LEU A 56 -2.04 -3.31 0.31
N ASN A 57 -2.37 -3.99 1.41
CA ASN A 57 -2.40 -5.45 1.46
C ASN A 57 -3.58 -5.99 0.65
N GLU A 58 -4.75 -5.35 0.73
CA GLU A 58 -5.91 -5.68 -0.12
C GLU A 58 -5.57 -5.49 -1.61
N ALA A 59 -5.01 -4.33 -1.97
CA ALA A 59 -4.59 -4.01 -3.33
C ALA A 59 -3.56 -5.03 -3.86
N TYR A 60 -2.52 -5.31 -3.08
CA TYR A 60 -1.49 -6.28 -3.44
C TYR A 60 -2.06 -7.68 -3.63
N GLN A 61 -2.94 -8.14 -2.72
CA GLN A 61 -3.59 -9.45 -2.85
C GLN A 61 -4.48 -9.53 -4.08
N HIS A 62 -5.20 -8.45 -4.43
CA HIS A 62 -6.05 -8.42 -5.60
C HIS A 62 -5.22 -8.46 -6.89
N LEU A 63 -4.24 -7.57 -7.01
CA LEU A 63 -3.37 -7.47 -8.20
C LEU A 63 -2.47 -8.71 -8.39
N LYS A 64 -2.12 -9.42 -7.32
CA LYS A 64 -1.35 -10.66 -7.40
C LYS A 64 -2.20 -11.86 -7.87
N LYS A 65 -3.52 -11.81 -7.71
CA LYS A 65 -4.42 -12.93 -7.97
C LYS A 65 -4.97 -12.95 -9.39
N THR A 66 -4.85 -11.84 -10.11
CA THR A 66 -5.18 -11.65 -11.53
C THR A 66 -4.01 -12.09 -12.41
#